data_AF-A0A1G6UFV5-F1
#
_entry.id   AF-A0A1G6UFV5-F1
#
_cell.length_a   1.000
_cell.length_b   1.000
_cell.length_c   1.000
_cell.angle_alpha   90.00
_cell.angle_beta   90.00
_cell.angle_gamma   90.00
#
_symmetry.space_group_name_H-M   'P 1'
#
loop_
_entity.id
_entity.type
_entity.pdbx_description
1 polymer ?
#
loop_
_entity_poly.entity_id
_entity_poly.type
_entity_poly.pdbx_seq_one_letter_code
_entity_poly.pdbx_strand_id
1 'polypeptide(L)' 'MSTVTQLCLQPRSIAEVAAYLSLPLGVARVLVADLLGAGLVLVRDTLGEDATWEERHELLERVLSGLRTL' A
#
# COMPACT_ATOMS: atom_id res chain seq x y z
N MET A 1 7.63 17.93 -10.41
CA MET A 1 6.69 17.17 -9.55
C MET A 1 7.26 15.77 -9.37
N SER A 2 7.19 15.15 -8.19
CA SER A 2 7.93 13.90 -7.91
C SER A 2 7.24 12.68 -8.52
N THR A 3 8.00 11.72 -9.07
CA THR A 3 7.49 10.51 -9.72
C THR A 3 6.52 9.70 -8.84
N VAL A 4 6.73 9.70 -7.53
CA VAL A 4 5.86 9.01 -6.56
C VAL A 4 4.46 9.61 -6.56
N THR A 5 4.33 10.95 -6.58
CA THR A 5 3.01 11.60 -6.61
C THR A 5 2.23 11.30 -7.89
N GLN A 6 2.93 11.10 -9.02
CA GLN A 6 2.30 10.66 -10.27
C GLN A 6 1.82 9.21 -10.19
N LEU A 7 2.57 8.33 -9.54
CA LEU A 7 2.14 6.95 -9.28
C LEU A 7 0.93 6.89 -8.33
N CYS A 8 0.74 7.88 -7.46
CA CYS A 8 -0.40 7.94 -6.55
C CYS A 8 -1.66 8.59 -7.14
N LEU A 9 -1.66 9.00 -8.41
CA LEU A 9 -2.87 9.52 -9.09
C LEU A 9 -3.97 8.46 -9.23
N GLN A 10 -3.60 7.17 -9.22
CA GLN A 10 -4.51 6.05 -9.07
C GLN A 10 -4.21 5.35 -7.74
N PRO A 11 -5.22 4.81 -7.05
CA PRO A 11 -4.99 4.01 -5.85
C PRO A 11 -4.03 2.86 -6.16
N ARG A 12 -2.89 2.84 -5.47
CA ARG A 12 -1.89 1.78 -5.55
C ARG A 12 -1.49 1.38 -4.14
N SER A 13 -1.23 0.09 -3.95
CA SER A 13 -0.63 -0.42 -2.72
C SER A 13 0.82 0.05 -2.60
N ILE A 14 1.35 0.09 -1.37
CA ILE A 14 2.76 0.43 -1.12
C ILE A 14 3.69 -0.55 -1.83
N ALA A 15 3.31 -1.82 -1.94
CA ALA A 15 4.07 -2.85 -2.64
C ALA A 15 4.17 -2.58 -4.15
N GLU A 16 3.08 -2.16 -4.79
CA GLU A 16 3.12 -1.76 -6.21
C GLU A 16 4.00 -0.52 -6.41
N VAL A 17 3.90 0.48 -5.54
CA VAL A 17 4.77 1.67 -5.60
C VAL A 17 6.24 1.27 -5.46
N ALA A 18 6.57 0.36 -4.54
CA ALA A 18 7.92 -0.18 -4.37
C ALA A 18 8.42 -0.88 -5.64
N ALA A 19 7.58 -1.72 -6.26
CA ALA A 19 7.89 -2.42 -7.50
C ALA A 19 8.12 -1.45 -8.68
N TYR A 20 7.24 -0.46 -8.87
CA TYR A 20 7.35 0.55 -9.92
C TYR A 20 8.62 1.41 -9.78
N LEU A 21 9.02 1.72 -8.55
CA LEU A 21 10.21 2.52 -8.27
C LEU A 21 11.49 1.68 -8.13
N SER A 22 11.38 0.34 -8.20
CA SER A 22 12.48 -0.59 -7.94
C SER A 22 13.16 -0.36 -6.57
N LEU A 23 12.36 -0.05 -5.54
CA LEU A 23 12.82 0.21 -4.17
C LEU A 23 12.47 -0.94 -3.24
N PRO A 24 13.26 -1.19 -2.18
CA PRO A 24 12.84 -2.07 -1.10
C PRO A 24 11.54 -1.57 -0.46
N LEU A 25 10.64 -2.49 -0.09
CA LEU A 25 9.33 -2.15 0.48
C LEU A 25 9.42 -1.22 1.70
N GLY A 26 10.42 -1.45 2.57
CA GLY A 26 10.66 -0.61 3.74
C GLY A 26 11.01 0.84 3.38
N VAL A 27 11.77 1.04 2.30
CA VAL A 27 12.15 2.38 1.80
C VAL A 27 10.94 3.07 1.18
N ALA A 28 10.16 2.36 0.36
CA ALA A 28 8.92 2.90 -0.20
C ALA A 28 7.94 3.33 0.90
N ARG A 29 7.83 2.55 1.99
CA ARG A 29 6.98 2.89 3.14
C ARG A 29 7.39 4.20 3.81
N VAL A 30 8.69 4.42 4.02
CA VAL A 30 9.19 5.68 4.63
C VAL A 30 8.92 6.87 3.70
N LEU A 31 9.21 6.73 2.40
CA LEU A 31 8.93 7.79 1.42
C LEU A 31 7.44 8.15 1.34
N VAL A 32 6.56 7.14 1.37
CA VAL A 32 5.11 7.36 1.38
C VAL A 32 4.66 8.00 2.69
N ALA A 33 5.25 7.64 3.83
CA ALA A 33 4.97 8.28 5.12
C ALA A 33 5.37 9.76 5.12
N ASP A 34 6.50 10.12 4.51
CA ASP A 34 6.92 11.52 4.36
C ASP A 34 5.94 12.31 3.47
N LEU A 35 5.49 11.71 2.36
CA LEU A 35 4.48 12.33 1.48
C LEU A 35 3.11 12.47 2.17
N LEU A 36 2.74 11.52 3.03
CA LEU A 36 1.52 11.58 3.84
C LEU A 36 1.63 12.73 4.86
N GLY A 37 2.76 12.84 5.56
CA GLY A 37 3.02 13.93 6.50
C GLY A 37 3.02 15.31 5.84
N ALA A 38 3.43 15.39 4.56
CA ALA A 38 3.37 16.59 3.75
C ALA A 38 1.98 16.87 3.13
N GLY A 39 0.99 15.99 3.34
CA GLY A 39 -0.36 16.12 2.78
C GLY A 39 -0.45 15.94 1.27
N LEU A 40 0.56 15.33 0.64
CA LEU A 40 0.64 15.14 -0.82
C LEU A 40 -0.04 13.86 -1.30
N VAL A 41 -0.25 12.91 -0.39
CA VAL A 41 -0.94 11.64 -0.65
C VAL A 41 -1.85 11.29 0.52
N LEU A 42 -2.83 10.44 0.27
CA LEU A 42 -3.67 9.82 1.30
C LEU A 42 -3.42 8.33 1.26
N VAL A 43 -3.17 7.73 2.42
CA VAL A 43 -3.07 6.27 2.57
C VAL A 43 -4.44 5.76 3.01
N ARG A 44 -4.93 4.76 2.30
CA ARG A 44 -6.17 4.04 2.65
C ARG A 44 -5.75 2.76 3.33
N ASP A 45 -6.03 2.63 4.62
CA ASP A 45 -5.84 1.35 5.28
C ASP A 45 -6.79 0.32 4.69
N THR A 46 -6.26 -0.85 4.36
CA THR A 46 -7.08 -1.99 3.94
C THR A 46 -7.90 -2.55 5.10
N LEU A 47 -7.39 -2.40 6.33
CA LEU A 47 -8.06 -2.72 7.59
C LEU A 47 -7.59 -1.69 8.62
N GLY A 48 -8.52 -0.96 9.24
CA GLY A 48 -8.23 -0.10 10.38
C GLY A 48 -8.00 -0.92 11.66
N GLU A 49 -7.58 -0.25 12.74
CA GLU A 49 -7.44 -0.88 14.07
C GLU A 49 -8.77 -1.52 14.55
N ASP A 50 -9.90 -0.92 14.15
CA ASP A 50 -11.26 -1.37 14.45
C ASP A 50 -11.76 -2.53 13.56
N ALA A 51 -10.94 -3.02 12.64
CA ALA A 51 -11.37 -4.10 11.76
C ALA A 51 -11.69 -5.39 12.53
N THR A 52 -12.81 -5.99 12.17
CA THR A 52 -13.29 -7.24 12.75
C THR A 52 -12.38 -8.42 12.41
N TRP A 53 -12.55 -9.52 13.16
CA TRP A 53 -11.83 -10.75 12.88
C TRP A 53 -12.18 -11.30 11.49
N GLU A 54 -13.45 -11.22 11.10
CA GLU A 54 -13.95 -11.67 9.81
C GLU A 54 -13.31 -10.90 8.65
N GLU A 55 -13.24 -9.56 8.74
CA GLU A 55 -12.61 -8.73 7.70
C GLU A 55 -11.09 -9.01 7.59
N ARG A 56 -10.42 -9.24 8.72
CA ARG A 56 -9.00 -9.67 8.75
C ARG A 56 -8.83 -11.03 8.09
N HIS A 57 -9.68 -12.00 8.43
CA HIS A 57 -9.63 -13.34 7.88
C HIS A 57 -9.89 -13.34 6.36
N GLU A 58 -10.87 -12.58 5.89
CA GLU A 58 -11.17 -12.44 4.46
C GLU A 58 -9.99 -11.82 3.68
N LEU A 59 -9.32 -10.81 4.25
CA LEU A 59 -8.12 -10.25 3.64
C LEU A 59 -7.00 -11.30 3.53
N LEU A 60 -6.76 -12.07 4.60
CA LEU A 60 -5.73 -13.12 4.61
C LEU A 60 -6.04 -14.21 3.58
N GLU A 61 -7.30 -14.64 3.46
CA GLU A 61 -7.73 -15.61 2.44
C GLU A 61 -7.54 -15.07 1.03
N ARG A 62 -7.84 -13.80 0.79
CA ARG A 62 -7.60 -13.16 -0.52
C ARG A 62 -6.12 -13.08 -0.86
N VAL A 63 -5.27 -12.74 0.11
CA VAL A 63 -3.80 -12.72 -0.07
C VAL A 63 -3.29 -14.14 -0.34
N LEU A 64 -3.71 -15.13 0.45
CA LEU A 64 -3.30 -16.53 0.28
C LEU A 64 -3.74 -17.08 -1.08
N SER A 65 -4.95 -16.75 -1.52
CA SER A 65 -5.46 -17.10 -2.85
C SER A 65 -4.61 -16.48 -3.95
N GLY A 66 -4.29 -15.19 -3.86
CA GLY A 66 -3.44 -14.49 -4.83
C GLY A 66 -2.01 -15.00 -4.89
N LEU A 67 -1.44 -15.46 -3.77
CA LEU A 67 -0.10 -16.07 -3.74
C LEU A 67 -0.07 -17.49 -4.33
N ARG A 68 -1.19 -18.22 -4.29
CA ARG A 68 -1.30 -19.58 -4.86
C ARG A 68 -1.57 -19.60 -6.35
N THR A 69 -1.99 -18.48 -6.92
CA THR A 69 -2.29 -18.33 -8.35
C THR A 69 -1.15 -17.69 -9.15
N LEU A 70 0.02 -17.50 -8.52
CA LEU A 70 1.30 -17.09 -9.12
C LEU A 70 2.25 -18.29 -9.23
#